data_AF-A0A951ZNZ5-F1
#
_entry.id   AF-A0A951ZNZ5-F1
#
_cell.length_a   1.000
_cell.length_b   1.000
_cell.length_c   1.000
_cell.angle_alpha   90.00
_cell.angle_beta   90.00
_cell.angle_gamma   90.00
#
_symmetry.space_group_name_H-M   'P 1'
#
loop_
_entity.id
_entity.type
_entity.pdbx_description
1 polymer ?
#
loop_
_entity_poly.entity_id
_entity_poly.type
_entity_poly.pdbx_seq_one_letter_code
_entity_poly.pdbx_strand_id
1 'polypeptide(L)'
;VRNRKSTRSIAEWLEKKHISATYYHAGLDHATRNTRQEAWLRDEYKVIVATNAFGMGIDKPDVRVVVHMDLPDSLEAYFQEAGRAGRDEQPATAIMLFNQHDLDEQRRFIETQFPSIEEIKKAYMGLCDYLSLAEGSGENSNFEIDLADFSYHFKIPVYTLFHALRILEKEGWLSFTDREEAFSKVHIHKPEVYYNALPSDFDRDLVRMLIRTYEGLFDQFVWIQEEQLARRLNSSTEGIVKHLRMLNRLDVLHYAHKKSGFRIILLKPRAGEKQFSIPSKQYAERKQAAMQHLESVIHYTTQNERCRNSVLLAYFDETRQADCRQCDVCLQHLAATPDTLARIVASLKKQPDELIYLPVLEVAMPEIKSGQYKYLRWLTDNGILSINPL
;
A
#
# COMPACT_ATOMS: atom_id res chain seq x y z
N VAL A 1 0.35 -5.46 -1.84
CA VAL A 1 -0.65 -4.64 -1.11
C VAL A 1 -0.12 -3.23 -0.94
N ARG A 2 -0.96 -2.21 -0.77
CA ARG A 2 -0.51 -0.80 -0.72
C ARG A 2 -0.15 -0.27 0.66
N ASN A 3 -0.67 -0.85 1.75
CA ASN A 3 -0.43 -0.33 3.10
C ASN A 3 0.22 -1.36 4.05
N ARG A 4 1.01 -0.84 5.01
CA ARG A 4 1.80 -1.63 5.98
C ARG A 4 0.93 -2.42 6.96
N LYS A 5 -0.27 -1.94 7.25
CA LYS A 5 -1.21 -2.64 8.14
C LYS A 5 -1.75 -3.89 7.46
N SER A 6 -2.12 -3.78 6.19
CA SER A 6 -2.63 -4.87 5.35
C SER A 6 -1.61 -5.98 5.16
N THR A 7 -0.32 -5.66 4.99
CA THR A 7 0.72 -6.71 4.89
C THR A 7 0.69 -7.62 6.11
N ARG A 8 0.60 -7.03 7.30
CA ARG A 8 0.57 -7.77 8.56
C ARG A 8 -0.75 -8.53 8.72
N SER A 9 -1.90 -7.87 8.53
CA SER A 9 -3.20 -8.49 8.76
C SER A 9 -3.48 -9.66 7.82
N ILE A 10 -3.03 -9.58 6.56
CA ILE A 10 -3.21 -10.65 5.58
C ILE A 10 -2.29 -11.82 5.90
N ALA A 11 -1.03 -11.59 6.27
CA ALA A 11 -0.13 -12.66 6.68
C ALA A 11 -0.65 -13.38 7.94
N GLU A 12 -1.09 -12.64 8.95
CA GLU A 12 -1.72 -13.21 10.16
C GLU A 12 -3.01 -13.97 9.85
N TRP A 13 -3.79 -13.51 8.86
CA TRP A 13 -5.00 -14.20 8.42
C TRP A 13 -4.67 -15.52 7.69
N LEU A 14 -3.64 -15.54 6.84
CA LEU A 14 -3.16 -16.76 6.17
C LEU A 14 -2.64 -17.78 7.18
N GLU A 15 -1.86 -17.34 8.18
CA GLU A 15 -1.39 -18.19 9.28
C GLU A 15 -2.56 -18.82 10.05
N LYS A 16 -3.60 -18.04 10.35
CA LYS A 16 -4.84 -18.56 10.97
C LYS A 16 -5.58 -19.58 10.09
N LYS A 17 -5.32 -19.60 8.79
CA LYS A 17 -5.83 -20.59 7.83
C LYS A 17 -4.84 -21.73 7.59
N HIS A 18 -3.80 -21.85 8.42
CA HIS A 18 -2.74 -22.85 8.31
C HIS A 18 -1.93 -22.75 7.00
N ILE A 19 -1.84 -21.54 6.44
CA ILE A 19 -0.98 -21.22 5.29
C ILE A 19 0.23 -20.46 5.84
N SER A 20 1.41 -21.05 5.68
CA SER A 20 2.67 -20.46 6.12
C SER A 20 2.95 -19.14 5.39
N ALA A 21 2.92 -18.02 6.13
CA ALA A 21 2.98 -16.67 5.60
C ALA A 21 3.76 -15.71 6.52
N THR A 22 4.55 -14.85 5.90
CA THR A 22 5.22 -13.73 6.57
C THR A 22 4.90 -12.39 5.89
N TYR A 23 5.36 -11.28 6.46
CA TYR A 23 5.11 -9.95 5.91
C TYR A 23 6.35 -9.06 5.87
N TYR A 24 6.40 -8.17 4.87
CA TYR A 24 7.51 -7.25 4.65
C TYR A 24 7.03 -5.85 4.27
N HIS A 25 7.58 -4.82 4.93
CA HIS A 25 7.35 -3.43 4.58
C HIS A 25 8.43 -2.50 5.15
N ALA A 26 8.56 -1.29 4.60
CA ALA A 26 9.58 -0.31 4.99
C ALA A 26 9.52 0.13 6.47
N GLY A 27 8.36 0.01 7.13
CA GLY A 27 8.23 0.31 8.57
C GLY A 27 8.83 -0.72 9.54
N LEU A 28 9.31 -1.87 9.06
CA LEU A 28 10.07 -2.83 9.88
C LEU A 28 11.53 -2.36 9.98
N ASP A 29 12.16 -2.64 11.12
CA ASP A 29 13.60 -2.43 11.28
C ASP A 29 14.39 -3.33 10.32
N HIS A 30 15.63 -2.94 10.05
CA HIS A 30 16.48 -3.61 9.06
C HIS A 30 16.72 -5.09 9.39
N ALA A 31 16.95 -5.43 10.65
CA ALA A 31 17.22 -6.80 11.07
C ALA A 31 15.98 -7.69 10.84
N THR A 32 14.81 -7.23 11.26
CA THR A 32 13.55 -7.95 11.03
C THR A 32 13.24 -8.15 9.54
N ARG A 33 13.49 -7.13 8.71
CA ARG A 33 13.32 -7.24 7.25
C ARG A 33 14.22 -8.32 6.66
N ASN A 34 15.50 -8.32 7.03
CA ASN A 34 16.48 -9.28 6.52
C ASN A 34 16.11 -10.71 6.93
N THR A 35 15.84 -10.95 8.21
CA THR A 35 15.47 -12.28 8.73
C THR A 35 14.26 -12.86 8.00
N ARG A 36 13.21 -12.06 7.77
CA ARG A 36 11.99 -12.54 7.09
C ARG A 36 12.19 -12.78 5.61
N GLN A 37 12.97 -11.93 4.96
CA GLN A 37 13.34 -12.12 3.56
C GLN A 37 14.14 -13.41 3.39
N GLU A 38 15.17 -13.64 4.22
CA GLU A 38 15.97 -14.87 4.19
C GLU A 38 15.15 -16.11 4.46
N ALA A 39 14.26 -16.08 5.47
CA ALA A 39 13.38 -17.21 5.78
C ALA A 39 12.46 -17.56 4.59
N TRP A 40 11.94 -16.57 3.89
CA TRP A 40 11.15 -16.80 2.68
C TRP A 40 12.00 -17.32 1.51
N LEU A 41 13.21 -16.80 1.33
CA LEU A 41 14.14 -17.30 0.30
C LEU A 41 14.52 -18.78 0.52
N ARG A 42 14.62 -19.20 1.78
CA ARG A 42 14.88 -20.60 2.18
C ARG A 42 13.62 -21.48 2.26
N ASP A 43 12.49 -20.99 1.75
CA ASP A 43 11.21 -21.70 1.72
C ASP A 43 10.65 -22.09 3.11
N GLU A 44 11.12 -21.45 4.18
CA GLU A 44 10.56 -21.57 5.54
C GLU A 44 9.15 -20.97 5.61
N TYR A 45 8.91 -19.93 4.80
CA TYR A 45 7.58 -19.37 4.55
C TYR A 45 7.16 -19.61 3.11
N LYS A 46 5.92 -20.08 2.89
CA LYS A 46 5.38 -20.28 1.54
C LYS A 46 4.87 -19.00 0.90
N VAL A 47 4.38 -18.07 1.72
CA VAL A 47 3.83 -16.79 1.26
C VAL A 47 4.57 -15.63 1.91
N ILE A 48 4.87 -14.59 1.13
CA ILE A 48 5.31 -13.30 1.65
C ILE A 48 4.34 -12.22 1.20
N VAL A 49 3.77 -11.50 2.17
CA VAL A 49 2.86 -10.39 1.91
C VAL A 49 3.62 -9.08 2.05
N ALA A 50 3.72 -8.33 0.96
CA ALA A 50 4.54 -7.14 0.94
C ALA A 50 3.91 -5.92 0.26
N THR A 51 4.44 -4.75 0.60
CA THR A 51 4.24 -3.52 -0.18
C THR A 51 5.27 -3.42 -1.31
N ASN A 52 5.11 -2.45 -2.20
CA ASN A 52 6.00 -2.21 -3.36
C ASN A 52 7.47 -1.99 -2.92
N ALA A 53 7.72 -1.70 -1.64
CA ALA A 53 9.05 -1.62 -1.04
C ALA A 53 9.84 -2.95 -1.02
N PHE A 54 9.18 -4.09 -1.28
CA PHE A 54 9.83 -5.41 -1.43
C PHE A 54 10.48 -5.60 -2.81
N GLY A 55 10.42 -4.56 -3.66
CA GLY A 55 10.75 -4.69 -5.07
C GLY A 55 12.24 -4.63 -5.44
N MET A 56 13.07 -3.96 -4.66
CA MET A 56 14.47 -3.72 -5.04
C MET A 56 15.38 -4.88 -4.56
N GLY A 57 15.81 -5.75 -5.48
CA GLY A 57 16.95 -6.65 -5.26
C GLY A 57 16.65 -8.08 -4.80
N ILE A 58 15.40 -8.51 -4.76
CA ILE A 58 15.04 -9.90 -4.45
C ILE A 58 15.03 -10.73 -5.73
N ASP A 59 15.79 -11.81 -5.73
CA ASP A 59 15.88 -12.77 -6.83
C ASP A 59 15.58 -14.19 -6.33
N LYS A 60 14.29 -14.54 -6.30
CA LYS A 60 13.82 -15.91 -6.08
C LYS A 60 13.23 -16.39 -7.41
N PRO A 61 13.88 -17.32 -8.13
CA PRO A 61 13.50 -17.62 -9.50
C PRO A 61 12.18 -18.42 -9.61
N ASP A 62 11.85 -19.16 -8.57
CA ASP A 62 10.78 -20.16 -8.51
C ASP A 62 9.45 -19.64 -7.94
N VAL A 63 9.20 -18.34 -8.01
CA VAL A 63 7.91 -17.77 -7.57
C VAL A 63 6.80 -18.20 -8.52
N ARG A 64 5.80 -18.94 -8.01
CA ARG A 64 4.70 -19.49 -8.81
C ARG A 64 3.50 -18.57 -8.95
N VAL A 65 3.21 -17.77 -7.92
CA VAL A 65 2.02 -16.93 -7.89
C VAL A 65 2.35 -15.56 -7.33
N VAL A 66 1.90 -14.51 -8.03
CA VAL A 66 1.90 -13.14 -7.53
C VAL A 66 0.44 -12.68 -7.48
N VAL A 67 0.00 -12.19 -6.31
CA VAL A 67 -1.37 -11.70 -6.12
C VAL A 67 -1.36 -10.22 -5.74
N HIS A 68 -2.00 -9.41 -6.58
CA HIS A 68 -2.27 -8.01 -6.31
C HIS A 68 -3.64 -7.92 -5.64
N MET A 69 -3.65 -7.59 -4.36
CA MET A 69 -4.86 -7.35 -3.58
C MET A 69 -5.43 -5.96 -3.78
N ASP A 70 -4.62 -5.05 -4.31
CA ASP A 70 -4.94 -3.67 -4.62
C ASP A 70 -4.51 -3.42 -6.07
N LEU A 71 -5.19 -2.52 -6.78
CA LEU A 71 -4.77 -2.09 -8.11
C LEU A 71 -3.34 -1.53 -8.05
N PRO A 72 -2.47 -1.80 -9.03
CA PRO A 72 -1.15 -1.16 -9.13
C PRO A 72 -1.27 0.33 -9.49
N ASP A 73 -0.25 1.14 -9.18
CA ASP A 73 -0.26 2.59 -9.47
C ASP A 73 -0.18 2.88 -10.98
N SER A 74 0.42 1.96 -11.72
CA SER A 74 0.58 2.05 -13.16
C SER A 74 0.82 0.66 -13.76
N LEU A 75 0.77 0.53 -15.09
CA LEU A 75 1.08 -0.74 -15.76
C LEU A 75 2.56 -1.11 -15.69
N GLU A 76 3.46 -0.13 -15.54
CA GLU A 76 4.88 -0.36 -15.28
C GLU A 76 5.10 -1.01 -13.91
N ALA A 77 4.42 -0.49 -12.88
CA ALA A 77 4.47 -1.09 -11.55
C ALA A 77 3.95 -2.52 -11.60
N TYR A 78 2.79 -2.74 -12.23
CA TYR A 78 2.25 -4.07 -12.44
C TYR A 78 3.23 -5.00 -13.17
N PHE A 79 3.84 -4.55 -14.27
CA PHE A 79 4.75 -5.35 -15.07
C PHE A 79 5.97 -5.79 -14.25
N GLN A 80 6.55 -4.88 -13.46
CA GLN A 80 7.68 -5.19 -12.58
C GLN A 80 7.29 -6.13 -11.43
N GLU A 81 6.09 -5.96 -10.87
CA GLU A 81 5.58 -6.77 -9.75
C GLU A 81 5.21 -8.19 -10.21
N ALA A 82 4.46 -8.30 -11.30
CA ALA A 82 4.06 -9.57 -11.92
C ALA A 82 5.27 -10.34 -12.49
N GLY A 83 6.26 -9.64 -13.06
CA GLY A 83 7.50 -10.21 -13.61
C GLY A 83 8.45 -10.85 -12.59
N ARG A 84 8.06 -10.90 -11.30
CA ARG A 84 8.75 -11.70 -10.27
C ARG A 84 8.41 -13.18 -10.37
N ALA A 85 7.26 -13.51 -10.93
CA ALA A 85 6.82 -14.89 -11.07
C ALA A 85 7.52 -15.56 -12.26
N GLY A 86 7.89 -16.83 -12.12
CA GLY A 86 8.32 -17.67 -13.25
C GLY A 86 9.65 -17.25 -13.90
N ARG A 87 10.62 -16.76 -13.12
CA ARG A 87 11.96 -16.42 -13.67
C ARG A 87 12.80 -17.65 -14.01
N ASP A 88 12.44 -18.81 -13.47
CA ASP A 88 12.92 -20.13 -13.88
C ASP A 88 12.25 -20.66 -15.17
N GLU A 89 11.52 -19.80 -15.89
CA GLU A 89 10.78 -20.12 -17.12
C GLU A 89 9.66 -21.16 -16.95
N GLN A 90 9.37 -21.57 -15.70
CA GLN A 90 8.27 -22.46 -15.41
C GLN A 90 6.93 -21.70 -15.33
N PRO A 91 5.80 -22.39 -15.59
CA PRO A 91 4.48 -21.77 -15.51
C PRO A 91 4.25 -21.06 -14.18
N ALA A 92 3.81 -19.81 -14.27
CA ALA A 92 3.49 -18.98 -13.13
C ALA A 92 2.22 -18.16 -13.41
N THR A 93 1.59 -17.64 -12.35
CA THR A 93 0.31 -16.93 -12.45
C THR A 93 0.38 -15.61 -11.71
N ALA A 94 0.06 -14.53 -12.42
CA ALA A 94 -0.22 -13.23 -11.82
C ALA A 94 -1.73 -13.04 -11.71
N ILE A 95 -2.21 -12.73 -10.51
CA ILE A 95 -3.62 -12.51 -10.20
C ILE A 95 -3.78 -11.05 -9.76
N MET A 96 -4.80 -10.38 -10.26
CA MET A 96 -5.22 -9.07 -9.79
C MET A 96 -6.66 -9.17 -9.29
N LEU A 97 -6.85 -8.88 -8.00
CA LEU A 97 -8.16 -8.84 -7.38
C LEU A 97 -8.65 -7.40 -7.35
N PHE A 98 -9.91 -7.20 -7.74
CA PHE A 98 -10.55 -5.90 -7.70
C PHE A 98 -12.06 -6.07 -7.56
N ASN A 99 -12.71 -5.01 -7.11
CA ASN A 99 -14.14 -4.81 -7.21
C ASN A 99 -14.43 -3.40 -7.75
N GLN A 100 -15.70 -3.08 -8.04
CA GLN A 100 -16.06 -1.76 -8.58
C GLN A 100 -15.75 -0.62 -7.61
N HIS A 101 -15.91 -0.84 -6.30
CA HIS A 101 -15.61 0.15 -5.28
C HIS A 101 -14.11 0.52 -5.28
N ASP A 102 -13.22 -0.44 -5.48
CA ASP A 102 -11.77 -0.20 -5.55
C ASP A 102 -11.41 0.74 -6.71
N LEU A 103 -12.06 0.56 -7.87
CA LEU A 103 -11.85 1.39 -9.06
C LEU A 103 -12.30 2.84 -8.81
N ASP A 104 -13.48 3.00 -8.22
CA ASP A 104 -14.06 4.32 -7.92
C ASP A 104 -13.26 5.05 -6.83
N GLU A 105 -12.77 4.31 -5.83
CA GLU A 105 -11.91 4.85 -4.77
C GLU A 105 -10.58 5.34 -5.33
N GLN A 106 -9.93 4.58 -6.23
CA GLN A 106 -8.68 5.02 -6.86
C GLN A 106 -8.86 6.28 -7.71
N ARG A 107 -9.97 6.40 -8.46
CA ARG A 107 -10.28 7.63 -9.22
C ARG A 107 -10.42 8.84 -8.31
N ARG A 108 -11.21 8.71 -7.25
CA ARG A 108 -11.38 9.77 -6.23
C ARG A 108 -10.06 10.10 -5.54
N PHE A 109 -9.24 9.09 -5.27
CA PHE A 109 -7.93 9.26 -4.66
C PHE A 109 -7.05 10.17 -5.53
N ILE A 110 -6.94 9.90 -6.83
CA ILE A 110 -6.20 10.79 -7.75
C ILE A 110 -6.79 12.20 -7.75
N GLU A 111 -8.11 12.36 -7.81
CA GLU A 111 -8.73 13.68 -7.75
C GLU A 111 -8.34 14.46 -6.48
N THR A 112 -8.33 13.78 -5.33
CA THR A 112 -7.94 14.37 -4.04
C THR A 112 -6.44 14.68 -3.91
N GLN A 113 -5.58 13.97 -4.66
CA GLN A 113 -4.14 14.27 -4.74
C GLN A 113 -3.84 15.55 -5.53
N PHE A 114 -4.78 15.98 -6.36
CA PHE A 114 -4.66 17.17 -7.21
C PHE A 114 -5.72 18.22 -6.83
N PRO A 115 -5.55 18.92 -5.68
CA PRO A 115 -6.40 20.04 -5.29
C PRO A 115 -6.46 21.13 -6.36
N SER A 116 -7.52 21.92 -6.38
CA SER A 116 -7.61 23.06 -7.29
C SER A 116 -6.49 24.08 -7.03
N ILE A 117 -6.14 24.87 -8.06
CA ILE A 117 -5.12 25.93 -7.92
C ILE A 117 -5.54 26.93 -6.82
N GLU A 118 -6.84 27.19 -6.68
CA GLU A 118 -7.38 28.03 -5.61
C GLU A 118 -7.18 27.42 -4.22
N GLU A 119 -7.36 26.10 -4.05
CA GLU A 119 -7.07 25.44 -2.78
C GLU A 119 -5.58 25.46 -2.45
N ILE A 120 -4.70 25.29 -3.44
CA ILE A 120 -3.24 25.39 -3.26
C ILE A 120 -2.85 26.82 -2.85
N LYS A 121 -3.41 27.82 -3.52
CA LYS A 121 -3.22 29.24 -3.19
C LYS A 121 -3.71 29.53 -1.77
N LYS A 122 -4.91 29.07 -1.41
CA LYS A 122 -5.47 29.22 -0.06
C LYS A 122 -4.57 28.56 0.99
N ALA A 123 -4.04 27.36 0.71
CA ALA A 123 -3.12 26.66 1.60
C ALA A 123 -1.81 27.44 1.80
N TYR A 124 -1.22 27.97 0.71
CA TYR A 124 0.01 28.77 0.80
C TYR A 124 -0.19 30.08 1.56
N MET A 125 -1.25 30.83 1.25
CA MET A 125 -1.54 32.10 1.93
C MET A 125 -1.86 31.87 3.40
N GLY A 126 -2.72 30.89 3.68
CA GLY A 126 -3.02 30.50 5.06
C GLY A 126 -1.78 30.06 5.81
N LEU A 127 -0.88 29.31 5.18
CA LEU A 127 0.40 28.91 5.77
C LEU A 127 1.25 30.13 6.15
N CYS A 128 1.39 31.09 5.24
CA CYS A 128 2.14 32.30 5.50
C CYS A 128 1.54 33.12 6.65
N ASP A 129 0.21 33.17 6.76
CA ASP A 129 -0.50 33.88 7.82
C ASP A 129 -0.39 33.14 9.16
N TYR A 130 -0.52 31.81 9.15
CA TYR A 130 -0.31 30.96 10.34
C TYR A 130 1.08 31.12 10.93
N LEU A 131 2.09 31.24 10.05
CA LEU A 131 3.48 31.46 10.43
C LEU A 131 3.81 32.94 10.70
N SER A 132 2.82 33.84 10.59
CA SER A 132 2.97 35.29 10.85
C SER A 132 4.07 35.96 10.01
N LEU A 133 4.22 35.58 8.75
CA LEU A 133 5.29 36.07 7.88
C LEU A 133 4.92 37.38 7.18
N ALA A 134 5.85 38.34 7.09
CA ALA A 134 5.64 39.52 6.25
C ALA A 134 5.92 39.22 4.77
N GLU A 135 5.27 39.92 3.84
CA GLU A 135 5.59 39.80 2.41
C GLU A 135 7.06 40.13 2.16
N GLY A 136 7.74 39.34 1.33
CA GLY A 136 9.18 39.45 1.09
C GLY A 136 10.08 38.82 2.16
N SER A 137 9.53 38.22 3.21
CA SER A 137 10.31 37.61 4.31
C SER A 137 10.21 36.07 4.36
N GLY A 138 10.95 35.44 5.27
CA GLY A 138 10.78 34.02 5.60
C GLY A 138 11.62 33.05 4.77
N GLU A 139 12.35 33.49 3.75
CA GLU A 139 13.25 32.62 2.98
C GLU A 139 14.28 31.92 3.89
N ASN A 140 14.51 30.62 3.66
CA ASN A 140 15.35 29.72 4.45
C ASN A 140 14.96 29.58 5.93
N SER A 141 13.80 30.11 6.33
CA SER A 141 13.30 29.96 7.70
C SER A 141 12.64 28.59 7.88
N ASN A 142 12.89 27.98 9.04
CA ASN A 142 12.40 26.65 9.38
C ASN A 142 11.29 26.75 10.43
N PHE A 143 10.15 26.11 10.16
CA PHE A 143 8.97 26.14 10.99
C PHE A 143 8.49 24.72 11.30
N GLU A 144 8.06 24.50 12.53
CA GLU A 144 7.26 23.34 12.92
C GLU A 144 5.78 23.73 12.77
N ILE A 145 4.98 22.88 12.13
CA ILE A 145 3.56 23.14 11.88
C ILE A 145 2.70 22.01 12.42
N ASP A 146 1.58 22.32 13.09
CA ASP A 146 0.53 21.34 13.37
C ASP A 146 -0.52 21.39 12.26
N LEU A 147 -0.56 20.37 11.39
CA LEU A 147 -1.50 20.34 10.27
C LEU A 147 -2.96 20.22 10.72
N ALA A 148 -3.24 19.61 11.87
CA ALA A 148 -4.61 19.47 12.36
C ALA A 148 -5.14 20.82 12.85
N ASP A 149 -4.33 21.55 13.61
CA ASP A 149 -4.65 22.91 14.06
C ASP A 149 -4.82 23.87 12.87
N PHE A 150 -3.86 23.84 11.93
CA PHE A 150 -3.95 24.60 10.69
C PHE A 150 -5.22 24.28 9.90
N SER A 151 -5.49 22.99 9.67
CA SER A 151 -6.66 22.51 8.93
C SER A 151 -7.96 23.04 9.54
N TYR A 152 -8.07 23.01 10.87
CA TYR A 152 -9.21 23.52 11.61
C TYR A 152 -9.36 25.04 11.44
N HIS A 153 -8.27 25.80 11.60
CA HIS A 153 -8.30 27.27 11.52
C HIS A 153 -8.67 27.78 10.12
N PHE A 154 -8.04 27.22 9.07
CA PHE A 154 -8.22 27.68 7.69
C PHE A 154 -9.34 26.95 6.94
N LYS A 155 -10.00 25.98 7.60
CA LYS A 155 -11.09 25.16 7.02
C LYS A 155 -10.66 24.54 5.69
N ILE A 156 -9.50 23.88 5.71
CA ILE A 156 -8.98 23.10 4.58
C ILE A 156 -8.87 21.67 5.06
N PRO A 157 -9.51 20.68 4.43
CA PRO A 157 -9.38 19.28 4.84
C PRO A 157 -7.90 18.87 4.93
N VAL A 158 -7.50 18.19 6.01
CA VAL A 158 -6.10 17.83 6.29
C VAL A 158 -5.44 17.13 5.10
N TYR A 159 -6.18 16.28 4.39
CA TYR A 159 -5.69 15.56 3.22
C TYR A 159 -5.42 16.49 2.02
N THR A 160 -6.35 17.40 1.72
CA THR A 160 -6.19 18.45 0.70
C THR A 160 -4.99 19.36 1.03
N LEU A 161 -4.84 19.72 2.30
CA LEU A 161 -3.71 20.51 2.79
C LEU A 161 -2.38 19.78 2.58
N PHE A 162 -2.30 18.51 2.95
CA PHE A 162 -1.09 17.71 2.77
C PHE A 162 -0.66 17.66 1.29
N HIS A 163 -1.59 17.42 0.36
CA HIS A 163 -1.28 17.41 -1.07
C HIS A 163 -0.95 18.79 -1.62
N ALA A 164 -1.62 19.84 -1.17
CA ALA A 164 -1.25 21.21 -1.51
C ALA A 164 0.20 21.52 -1.08
N LEU A 165 0.60 21.15 0.13
CA LEU A 165 1.98 21.31 0.61
C LEU A 165 2.99 20.49 -0.22
N ARG A 166 2.64 19.27 -0.63
CA ARG A 166 3.47 18.46 -1.54
C ARG A 166 3.61 19.08 -2.94
N ILE A 167 2.57 19.71 -3.45
CA ILE A 167 2.63 20.43 -4.72
C ILE A 167 3.49 21.68 -4.58
N LEU A 168 3.31 22.47 -3.51
CA LEU A 168 4.15 23.63 -3.21
C LEU A 168 5.64 23.24 -3.09
N GLU A 169 5.92 22.07 -2.52
CA GLU A 169 7.27 21.50 -2.47
C GLU A 169 7.83 21.21 -3.86
N LYS A 170 7.07 20.52 -4.71
CA LYS A 170 7.48 20.23 -6.10
C LYS A 170 7.70 21.49 -6.93
N GLU A 171 6.93 22.55 -6.68
CA GLU A 171 7.08 23.86 -7.34
C GLU A 171 8.17 24.75 -6.70
N GLY A 172 8.86 24.23 -5.67
CA GLY A 172 9.98 24.90 -5.02
C GLY A 172 9.60 26.15 -4.23
N TRP A 173 8.35 26.24 -3.74
CA TRP A 173 7.96 27.30 -2.81
C TRP A 173 8.44 27.03 -1.39
N LEU A 174 8.46 25.75 -1.00
CA LEU A 174 8.86 25.29 0.32
C LEU A 174 9.48 23.89 0.25
N SER A 175 10.09 23.43 1.33
CA SER A 175 10.36 22.01 1.58
C SER A 175 9.45 21.55 2.70
N PHE A 176 8.85 20.37 2.54
CA PHE A 176 7.87 19.82 3.47
C PHE A 176 8.31 18.44 3.95
N THR A 177 8.76 18.37 5.19
CA THR A 177 9.22 17.13 5.83
C THR A 177 8.12 16.59 6.73
N ASP A 178 7.76 15.32 6.56
CA ASP A 178 6.81 14.58 7.38
C ASP A 178 7.51 13.45 8.14
N ARG A 179 8.34 13.83 9.12
CA ARG A 179 8.98 12.84 10.00
C ARG A 179 8.14 12.66 11.24
N GLU A 180 7.42 11.55 11.36
CA GLU A 180 6.81 11.16 12.64
C GLU A 180 7.90 11.17 13.74
N GLU A 181 7.86 12.15 14.65
CA GLU A 181 8.44 11.93 15.96
C GLU A 181 7.56 10.86 16.61
N ALA A 182 8.05 9.62 16.59
CA ALA A 182 7.22 8.45 16.78
C ALA A 182 6.50 8.43 18.13
N PHE A 183 7.05 9.11 19.15
CA PHE A 183 6.59 9.01 20.53
C PHE A 183 6.76 10.33 21.29
N SER A 184 5.88 10.59 22.25
CA SER A 184 6.10 11.65 23.23
C SER A 184 7.24 11.26 24.17
N LYS A 185 7.89 12.23 24.82
CA LYS A 185 8.90 11.96 25.85
C LYS A 185 8.46 12.45 27.21
N VAL A 186 8.84 11.71 28.24
CA VAL A 186 8.71 12.12 29.64
C VAL A 186 10.06 12.00 30.34
N HIS A 187 10.38 12.97 31.19
CA HIS A 187 11.46 12.88 32.18
C HIS A 187 10.88 13.35 33.51
N ILE A 188 11.26 12.75 34.64
CA ILE A 188 10.71 13.10 35.94
C ILE A 188 11.79 13.67 36.86
N HIS A 189 11.66 14.94 37.21
CA HIS A 189 12.65 15.68 37.99
C HIS A 189 12.48 15.52 39.51
N LYS A 190 11.24 15.30 40.02
CA LYS A 190 10.96 15.35 41.47
C LYS A 190 10.38 14.03 42.00
N PRO A 191 11.24 13.07 42.38
CA PRO A 191 10.80 11.78 42.92
C PRO A 191 9.96 11.88 44.19
N GLU A 192 10.18 12.93 44.96
CA GLU A 192 9.67 13.01 46.32
C GLU A 192 8.22 13.56 46.39
N VAL A 193 7.73 14.11 45.28
CA VAL A 193 6.38 14.73 45.18
C VAL A 193 5.27 13.69 44.90
N TYR A 194 5.62 12.41 44.69
CA TYR A 194 4.75 11.43 44.04
C TYR A 194 3.49 10.98 44.78
N TYR A 195 3.42 11.09 46.10
CA TYR A 195 2.34 10.39 46.82
C TYR A 195 1.35 11.33 47.50
N ASN A 196 1.83 12.45 48.04
CA ASN A 196 1.03 13.22 49.00
C ASN A 196 0.57 14.60 48.48
N ALA A 197 1.16 15.10 47.39
CA ALA A 197 0.92 16.47 46.91
C ALA A 197 0.19 16.56 45.56
N LEU A 198 -0.11 15.42 44.92
CA LEU A 198 -0.83 15.40 43.65
C LEU A 198 -2.34 15.60 43.85
N PRO A 199 -3.00 16.39 42.99
CA PRO A 199 -4.39 16.83 43.21
C PRO A 199 -5.44 15.74 42.98
N SER A 200 -5.13 14.67 42.24
CA SER A 200 -6.09 13.58 41.97
C SER A 200 -5.48 12.19 42.08
N ASP A 201 -6.31 11.20 42.40
CA ASP A 201 -5.93 9.78 42.40
C ASP A 201 -5.48 9.30 41.02
N PHE A 202 -6.10 9.82 39.96
CA PHE A 202 -5.74 9.49 38.59
C PHE A 202 -4.30 9.93 38.25
N ASP A 203 -3.89 11.13 38.67
CA ASP A 203 -2.53 11.62 38.45
C ASP A 203 -1.50 10.75 39.18
N ARG A 204 -1.82 10.31 40.40
CA ARG A 204 -0.99 9.38 41.18
C ARG A 204 -0.83 8.05 40.45
N ASP A 205 -1.92 7.51 39.92
CA ASP A 205 -1.91 6.25 39.19
C ASP A 205 -1.18 6.36 37.85
N LEU A 206 -1.32 7.48 37.14
CA LEU A 206 -0.60 7.77 35.91
C LEU A 206 0.92 7.83 36.14
N VAL A 207 1.37 8.58 37.14
CA VAL A 207 2.80 8.66 37.48
C VAL A 207 3.35 7.31 37.94
N ARG A 208 2.61 6.59 38.79
CA ARG A 208 2.97 5.23 39.22
C ARG A 208 3.11 4.28 38.03
N MET A 209 2.23 4.40 37.04
CA MET A 209 2.26 3.57 35.85
C MET A 209 3.43 3.91 34.92
N LEU A 210 3.75 5.19 34.78
CA LEU A 210 4.94 5.64 34.05
C LEU A 210 6.20 5.01 34.65
N ILE A 211 6.40 5.16 35.96
CA ILE A 211 7.57 4.63 36.68
C ILE A 211 7.66 3.09 36.57
N ARG A 212 6.52 2.39 36.63
CA ARG A 212 6.49 0.92 36.52
C ARG A 212 6.70 0.39 35.10
N THR A 213 6.43 1.19 34.08
CA THR A 213 6.44 0.75 32.67
C THR A 213 7.70 1.18 31.95
N TYR A 214 8.26 2.33 32.30
CA TYR A 214 9.38 2.95 31.59
C TYR A 214 10.56 3.15 32.56
N GLU A 215 11.68 2.50 32.25
CA GLU A 215 12.92 2.59 33.02
C GLU A 215 13.71 3.87 32.64
N GLY A 216 14.51 4.40 33.58
CA GLY A 216 15.38 5.56 33.34
C GLY A 216 14.67 6.91 33.30
N LEU A 217 13.38 6.97 33.67
CA LEU A 217 12.58 8.20 33.71
C LEU A 217 13.14 9.30 34.62
N PHE A 218 14.00 8.96 35.59
CA PHE A 218 14.61 9.91 36.52
C PHE A 218 15.88 10.55 35.99
N ASP A 219 16.58 9.85 35.10
CA ASP A 219 17.90 10.24 34.64
C ASP A 219 17.86 10.96 33.29
N GLN A 220 16.88 10.61 32.44
CA GLN A 220 16.79 11.10 31.07
C GLN A 220 15.36 11.11 30.53
N PHE A 221 15.16 11.78 29.39
CA PHE A 221 13.90 11.68 28.65
C PHE A 221 13.71 10.27 28.07
N VAL A 222 12.57 9.68 28.39
CA VAL A 222 12.16 8.36 27.91
C VAL A 222 10.95 8.50 26.99
N TRP A 223 10.99 7.79 25.86
CA TRP A 223 9.88 7.73 24.92
C TRP A 223 8.70 6.94 25.51
N ILE A 224 7.49 7.50 25.42
CA ILE A 224 6.26 6.91 25.95
C ILE A 224 5.20 6.73 24.86
N GLN A 225 4.24 5.83 25.13
CA GLN A 225 3.08 5.61 24.27
C GLN A 225 1.79 5.84 25.07
N GLU A 226 1.15 6.98 24.84
CA GLU A 226 -0.05 7.41 25.54
C GLU A 226 -1.22 6.46 25.29
N GLU A 227 -1.29 5.81 24.13
CA GLU A 227 -2.32 4.82 23.82
C GLU A 227 -2.19 3.57 24.71
N GLN A 228 -0.97 3.18 25.10
CA GLN A 228 -0.76 2.05 26.02
C GLN A 228 -1.16 2.43 27.44
N LEU A 229 -0.78 3.64 27.88
CA LEU A 229 -1.15 4.18 29.19
C LEU A 229 -2.68 4.33 29.30
N ALA A 230 -3.32 4.85 28.25
CA ALA A 230 -4.78 5.02 28.16
C ALA A 230 -5.52 3.68 28.35
N ARG A 231 -5.08 2.63 27.64
CA ARG A 231 -5.68 1.28 27.75
C ARG A 231 -5.55 0.69 29.15
N ARG A 232 -4.40 0.89 29.81
CA ARG A 232 -4.15 0.34 31.16
C ARG A 232 -4.85 1.13 32.27
N LEU A 233 -5.05 2.44 32.07
CA LEU A 233 -5.73 3.33 33.02
C LEU A 233 -7.24 3.47 32.75
N ASN A 234 -7.80 2.74 31.78
CA ASN A 234 -9.19 2.89 31.34
C ASN A 234 -9.57 4.35 31.03
N SER A 235 -8.66 5.07 30.36
CA SER A 235 -8.84 6.47 29.95
C SER A 235 -8.73 6.62 28.43
N SER A 236 -9.11 7.78 27.90
CA SER A 236 -8.79 8.15 26.52
C SER A 236 -7.34 8.66 26.39
N THR A 237 -6.76 8.54 25.20
CA THR A 237 -5.42 9.10 24.88
C THR A 237 -5.38 10.61 25.12
N GLU A 238 -6.44 11.33 24.72
CA GLU A 238 -6.58 12.78 24.98
C GLU A 238 -6.60 13.09 26.48
N GLY A 239 -7.25 12.24 27.29
CA GLY A 239 -7.23 12.33 28.75
C GLY A 239 -5.81 12.21 29.30
N ILE A 240 -5.07 11.18 28.87
CA ILE A 240 -3.67 10.99 29.29
C ILE A 240 -2.82 12.21 28.93
N VAL A 241 -2.92 12.71 27.69
CA VAL A 241 -2.19 13.90 27.24
C VAL A 241 -2.53 15.12 28.10
N LYS A 242 -3.80 15.33 28.44
CA LYS A 242 -4.25 16.43 29.31
C LYS A 242 -3.61 16.36 30.69
N HIS A 243 -3.59 15.18 31.30
CA HIS A 243 -2.99 14.97 32.62
C HIS A 243 -1.46 15.11 32.59
N LEU A 244 -0.77 14.59 31.57
CA LEU A 244 0.67 14.79 31.40
C LEU A 244 1.05 16.27 31.23
N ARG A 245 0.26 17.03 30.46
CA ARG A 245 0.44 18.49 30.33
C ARG A 245 0.21 19.21 31.66
N MET A 246 -0.75 18.77 32.47
CA MET A 246 -0.99 19.33 33.80
C MET A 246 0.17 19.05 34.75
N LEU A 247 0.64 17.80 34.82
CA LEU A 247 1.80 17.40 35.62
C LEU A 247 3.07 18.16 35.21
N ASN A 248 3.21 18.47 33.92
CA ASN A 248 4.26 19.34 33.41
C ASN A 248 4.16 20.79 33.92
N ARG A 249 2.95 21.34 34.05
CA ARG A 249 2.76 22.68 34.65
C ARG A 249 3.02 22.69 36.15
N LEU A 250 2.76 21.58 36.82
CA LEU A 250 3.04 21.40 38.25
C LEU A 250 4.52 21.06 38.54
N ASP A 251 5.36 21.04 37.49
CA ASP A 251 6.79 20.75 37.60
C ASP A 251 7.09 19.40 38.26
N VAL A 252 6.16 18.44 38.14
CA VAL A 252 6.31 17.07 38.65
C VAL A 252 7.19 16.27 37.68
N LEU A 253 6.93 16.44 36.38
CA LEU A 253 7.65 15.82 35.26
C LEU A 253 7.81 16.85 34.14
N HIS A 254 8.75 16.62 33.23
CA HIS A 254 8.81 17.28 31.94
C HIS A 254 8.16 16.39 30.89
N TYR A 255 7.13 16.92 30.26
CA TYR A 255 6.41 16.26 29.18
C TYR A 255 6.64 16.99 27.86
N ALA A 256 7.33 16.32 26.94
CA ALA A 256 7.40 16.72 25.55
C ALA A 256 6.40 15.88 24.75
N HIS A 257 5.19 16.41 24.58
CA HIS A 257 4.19 15.80 23.71
C HIS A 257 4.76 15.65 22.29
N LYS A 258 4.50 14.51 21.64
CA LYS A 258 4.84 14.24 20.25
C LYS A 258 4.41 15.45 19.45
N LYS A 259 5.38 16.18 18.92
CA LYS A 259 5.05 17.28 18.04
C LYS A 259 4.57 16.69 16.74
N SER A 260 3.71 17.43 16.06
CA SER A 260 3.53 17.23 14.65
C SER A 260 4.92 17.13 14.01
N GLY A 261 5.21 15.99 13.41
CA GLY A 261 6.45 15.71 12.70
C GLY A 261 6.68 16.56 11.46
N PHE A 262 5.74 17.46 11.18
CA PHE A 262 5.69 18.27 9.98
C PHE A 262 6.57 19.52 10.16
N ARG A 263 7.59 19.61 9.32
CA ARG A 263 8.46 20.79 9.21
C ARG A 263 8.36 21.40 7.83
N ILE A 264 8.37 22.72 7.81
CA ILE A 264 8.33 23.53 6.60
C ILE A 264 9.57 24.42 6.58
N ILE A 265 10.29 24.39 5.47
CA ILE A 265 11.34 25.38 5.18
C ILE A 265 10.88 26.17 3.97
N LEU A 266 10.74 27.50 4.08
CA LEU A 266 10.44 28.31 2.90
C LEU A 266 11.68 28.42 2.02
N LEU A 267 11.54 28.08 0.75
CA LEU A 267 12.64 28.11 -0.23
C LEU A 267 12.69 29.44 -1.00
N LYS A 268 11.63 30.23 -0.90
CA LYS A 268 11.48 31.56 -1.50
C LYS A 268 10.92 32.52 -0.45
N PRO A 269 11.16 33.82 -0.56
CA PRO A 269 10.47 34.80 0.28
C PRO A 269 8.96 34.70 0.08
N ARG A 270 8.18 35.02 1.14
CA ARG A 270 6.71 35.07 1.09
C ARG A 270 6.27 35.96 -0.08
N ALA A 271 5.59 35.37 -1.05
CA ALA A 271 4.99 36.09 -2.16
C ALA A 271 3.63 36.65 -1.76
N GLY A 272 3.31 37.84 -2.26
CA GLY A 272 1.96 38.39 -2.19
C GLY A 272 0.97 37.63 -3.10
N GLU A 273 -0.32 37.91 -2.93
CA GLU A 273 -1.40 37.19 -3.63
C GLU A 273 -1.28 37.21 -5.16
N LYS A 274 -0.78 38.31 -5.72
CA LYS A 274 -0.61 38.50 -7.16
C LYS A 274 0.68 37.87 -7.71
N GLN A 275 1.67 37.66 -6.84
CA GLN A 275 2.99 37.14 -7.23
C GLN A 275 3.03 35.61 -7.14
N PHE A 276 2.29 35.04 -6.20
CA PHE A 276 2.16 33.60 -6.06
C PHE A 276 1.41 33.01 -7.27
N SER A 277 2.02 32.02 -7.92
CA SER A 277 1.38 31.29 -9.01
C SER A 277 1.88 29.84 -9.07
N ILE A 278 1.00 28.98 -9.58
CA ILE A 278 1.30 27.60 -9.94
C ILE A 278 1.18 27.51 -11.46
N PRO A 279 2.16 26.94 -12.19
CA PRO A 279 2.09 26.78 -13.64
C PRO A 279 0.88 25.91 -14.05
N SER A 280 -0.24 26.55 -14.39
CA SER A 280 -1.54 25.88 -14.60
C SER A 280 -1.52 24.81 -15.68
N LYS A 281 -0.79 25.04 -16.77
CA LYS A 281 -0.62 24.08 -17.87
C LYS A 281 0.08 22.80 -17.41
N GLN A 282 1.25 22.92 -16.78
CA GLN A 282 2.02 21.76 -16.30
C GLN A 282 1.26 21.03 -15.19
N TYR A 283 0.53 21.76 -14.35
CA TYR A 283 -0.31 21.18 -13.32
C TYR A 283 -1.42 20.31 -13.92
N ALA A 284 -2.13 20.83 -14.92
CA ALA A 284 -3.18 20.10 -15.64
C ALA A 284 -2.61 18.87 -16.37
N GLU A 285 -1.47 19.02 -17.06
CA GLU A 285 -0.79 17.92 -17.75
C GLU A 285 -0.39 16.79 -16.77
N ARG A 286 0.15 17.13 -15.60
CA ARG A 286 0.49 16.14 -14.56
C ARG A 286 -0.74 15.42 -14.02
N LYS A 287 -1.84 16.15 -13.77
CA LYS A 287 -3.12 15.56 -13.32
C LYS A 287 -3.66 14.61 -14.38
N GLN A 288 -3.64 15.03 -15.64
CA GLN A 288 -4.11 14.23 -16.76
C GLN A 288 -3.26 12.97 -16.94
N ALA A 289 -1.93 13.08 -16.87
CA ALA A 289 -1.03 11.94 -16.96
C ALA A 289 -1.30 10.93 -15.83
N ALA A 290 -1.43 11.39 -14.58
CA ALA A 290 -1.76 10.52 -13.45
C ALA A 290 -3.08 9.77 -13.65
N MET A 291 -4.12 10.47 -14.13
CA MET A 291 -5.41 9.86 -14.46
C MET A 291 -5.30 8.85 -15.61
N GLN A 292 -4.52 9.16 -16.65
CA GLN A 292 -4.29 8.26 -17.79
C GLN A 292 -3.58 6.97 -17.37
N HIS A 293 -2.61 7.04 -16.45
CA HIS A 293 -1.98 5.83 -15.91
C HIS A 293 -2.98 4.95 -15.18
N LEU A 294 -3.84 5.52 -14.33
CA LEU A 294 -4.89 4.75 -13.65
C LEU A 294 -5.89 4.15 -14.64
N GLU A 295 -6.39 4.93 -15.60
CA GLU A 295 -7.33 4.41 -16.59
C GLU A 295 -6.70 3.30 -17.45
N SER A 296 -5.39 3.34 -17.69
CA SER A 296 -4.67 2.24 -18.36
C SER A 296 -4.69 0.96 -17.52
N VAL A 297 -4.48 1.05 -16.20
CA VAL A 297 -4.60 -0.09 -15.28
C VAL A 297 -6.04 -0.61 -15.23
N ILE A 298 -7.03 0.29 -15.12
CA ILE A 298 -8.45 -0.08 -15.10
C ILE A 298 -8.84 -0.78 -16.41
N HIS A 299 -8.43 -0.24 -17.54
CA HIS A 299 -8.67 -0.84 -18.85
C HIS A 299 -8.05 -2.24 -18.94
N TYR A 300 -6.76 -2.37 -18.59
CA TYR A 300 -6.06 -3.66 -18.56
C TYR A 300 -6.76 -4.69 -17.68
N THR A 301 -7.38 -4.26 -16.58
CA THR A 301 -8.01 -5.13 -15.58
C THR A 301 -9.43 -5.53 -15.95
N THR A 302 -10.21 -4.63 -16.56
CA THR A 302 -11.65 -4.80 -16.77
C THR A 302 -12.03 -5.27 -18.18
N GLN A 303 -11.20 -5.01 -19.19
CA GLN A 303 -11.47 -5.47 -20.56
C GLN A 303 -11.45 -7.00 -20.62
N ASN A 304 -12.35 -7.63 -21.37
CA ASN A 304 -12.39 -9.10 -21.52
C ASN A 304 -12.39 -9.54 -22.99
N GLU A 305 -11.93 -8.68 -23.89
CA GLU A 305 -12.03 -8.90 -25.35
C GLU A 305 -10.67 -9.19 -25.99
N ARG A 306 -9.60 -8.61 -25.44
CA ARG A 306 -8.24 -8.73 -25.98
C ARG A 306 -7.37 -9.51 -25.01
N CYS A 307 -6.44 -10.29 -25.55
CA CYS A 307 -5.42 -10.97 -24.76
C CYS A 307 -4.72 -9.98 -23.81
N ARG A 308 -4.65 -10.30 -22.51
CA ARG A 308 -3.99 -9.46 -21.50
C ARG A 308 -2.57 -9.06 -21.92
N ASN A 309 -1.79 -10.01 -22.41
CA ASN A 309 -0.41 -9.76 -22.83
C ASN A 309 -0.35 -8.80 -24.04
N SER A 310 -1.27 -8.92 -25.00
CA SER A 310 -1.35 -8.00 -26.14
C SER A 310 -1.72 -6.57 -25.70
N VAL A 311 -2.59 -6.40 -24.70
CA VAL A 311 -2.90 -5.10 -24.11
C VAL A 311 -1.69 -4.51 -23.38
N LEU A 312 -0.99 -5.36 -22.62
CA LEU A 312 0.19 -4.95 -21.85
C LEU A 312 1.35 -4.52 -22.76
N LEU A 313 1.63 -5.27 -23.83
CA LEU A 313 2.68 -4.92 -24.80
C LEU A 313 2.32 -3.64 -25.57
N ALA A 314 1.05 -3.46 -25.96
CA ALA A 314 0.61 -2.26 -26.66
C ALA A 314 0.81 -0.98 -25.82
N TYR A 315 0.76 -1.08 -24.49
CA TYR A 315 1.08 0.03 -23.59
C TYR A 315 2.55 0.45 -23.65
N PHE A 316 3.46 -0.49 -23.94
CA PHE A 316 4.90 -0.23 -24.12
C PHE A 316 5.29 -0.02 -25.58
N ASP A 317 4.33 0.37 -26.44
CA ASP A 317 4.51 0.52 -27.89
C ASP A 317 5.01 -0.75 -28.60
N GLU A 318 4.79 -1.93 -28.00
CA GLU A 318 5.14 -3.23 -28.55
C GLU A 318 3.90 -3.94 -29.11
N THR A 319 4.10 -4.75 -30.14
CA THR A 319 3.03 -5.52 -30.78
C THR A 319 3.35 -7.00 -30.80
N ARG A 320 2.30 -7.83 -30.75
CA ARG A 320 2.42 -9.28 -30.82
C ARG A 320 1.64 -9.82 -32.00
N GLN A 321 2.22 -10.80 -32.70
CA GLN A 321 1.59 -11.43 -33.87
C GLN A 321 0.43 -12.37 -33.50
N ALA A 322 0.45 -12.97 -32.30
CA ALA A 322 -0.56 -13.93 -31.87
C ALA A 322 -0.85 -13.83 -30.37
N ASP A 323 -2.09 -14.10 -29.98
CA ASP A 323 -2.52 -14.14 -28.57
C ASP A 323 -1.71 -15.13 -27.73
N CYS A 324 -1.53 -14.84 -26.43
CA CYS A 324 -0.69 -15.64 -25.55
C CYS A 324 -1.24 -17.05 -25.25
N ARG A 325 -2.55 -17.27 -25.43
CA ARG A 325 -3.27 -18.53 -25.14
C ARG A 325 -3.15 -19.04 -23.69
N GLN A 326 -2.72 -18.19 -22.76
CA GLN A 326 -2.46 -18.55 -21.37
C GLN A 326 -3.11 -17.60 -20.36
N CYS A 327 -3.48 -16.37 -20.76
CA CYS A 327 -4.21 -15.45 -19.90
C CYS A 327 -5.69 -15.83 -19.78
N ASP A 328 -6.35 -15.33 -18.74
CA ASP A 328 -7.78 -15.52 -18.47
C ASP A 328 -8.67 -15.25 -19.69
N VAL A 329 -8.46 -14.14 -20.41
CA VAL A 329 -9.25 -13.80 -21.62
C VAL A 329 -9.06 -14.83 -22.73
N CYS A 330 -7.82 -15.22 -23.02
CA CYS A 330 -7.56 -16.25 -24.04
C CYS A 330 -8.14 -17.61 -23.63
N LEU A 331 -8.07 -17.95 -22.35
CA LEU A 331 -8.61 -19.21 -21.82
C LEU A 331 -10.14 -19.22 -21.89
N GLN A 332 -10.79 -18.08 -21.66
CA GLN A 332 -12.24 -17.93 -21.86
C GLN A 332 -12.64 -18.07 -23.33
N HIS A 333 -11.86 -17.52 -24.27
CA HIS A 333 -12.12 -17.71 -25.70
C HIS A 333 -11.83 -19.13 -26.20
N LEU A 334 -10.97 -19.88 -25.49
CA LEU A 334 -10.73 -21.30 -25.74
C LEU A 334 -11.82 -22.21 -25.13
N ALA A 335 -12.68 -21.67 -24.25
CA ALA A 335 -13.86 -22.40 -23.78
C ALA A 335 -14.79 -22.62 -24.98
N ALA A 336 -14.84 -23.88 -25.40
CA ALA A 336 -15.27 -24.28 -26.73
C ALA A 336 -16.67 -23.82 -27.13
N THR A 337 -16.83 -23.39 -28.38
CA THR A 337 -18.14 -23.38 -29.02
C THR A 337 -18.61 -24.84 -29.22
N PRO A 338 -19.93 -25.10 -29.21
CA PRO A 338 -20.50 -26.44 -29.41
C PRO A 338 -19.96 -27.16 -30.66
N ASP A 339 -19.56 -26.38 -31.67
CA ASP A 339 -19.05 -26.86 -32.95
C ASP A 339 -17.63 -27.44 -32.87
N THR A 340 -16.77 -26.87 -32.01
CA THR A 340 -15.44 -27.42 -31.73
C THR A 340 -15.55 -28.71 -30.91
N LEU A 341 -16.51 -28.77 -29.98
CA LEU A 341 -16.83 -29.98 -29.21
C LEU A 341 -17.40 -31.09 -30.08
N ALA A 342 -18.29 -30.76 -31.02
CA ALA A 342 -18.87 -31.70 -31.96
C ALA A 342 -17.81 -32.35 -32.86
N ARG A 343 -16.79 -31.59 -33.30
CA ARG A 343 -15.68 -32.13 -34.10
C ARG A 343 -14.77 -33.07 -33.30
N ILE A 344 -14.46 -32.72 -32.04
CA ILE A 344 -13.66 -33.57 -31.16
C ILE A 344 -14.40 -34.88 -30.86
N VAL A 345 -15.69 -34.81 -30.53
CA VAL A 345 -16.54 -36.00 -30.29
C VAL A 345 -16.73 -36.84 -31.57
N ALA A 346 -16.88 -36.21 -32.74
CA ALA A 346 -17.02 -36.91 -34.02
C ALA A 346 -15.75 -37.67 -34.43
N SER A 347 -14.57 -37.13 -34.12
CA SER A 347 -13.30 -37.83 -34.35
C SER A 347 -13.13 -39.02 -33.38
N LEU A 348 -13.53 -38.87 -32.12
CA LEU A 348 -13.48 -39.95 -31.12
C LEU A 348 -14.48 -41.09 -31.41
N LYS A 349 -15.65 -40.78 -31.98
CA LYS A 349 -16.66 -41.79 -32.37
C LYS A 349 -16.23 -42.69 -33.54
N LYS A 350 -15.18 -42.34 -34.28
CA LYS A 350 -14.69 -43.15 -35.43
C LYS A 350 -13.80 -44.32 -35.03
N GLN A 351 -13.39 -44.43 -33.76
CA GLN A 351 -12.62 -45.57 -33.24
C GLN A 351 -13.16 -45.96 -31.85
N PRO A 352 -14.19 -46.82 -31.79
CA PRO A 352 -14.95 -47.03 -30.56
C PRO A 352 -14.29 -48.00 -29.55
N ASP A 353 -13.26 -48.76 -29.93
CA ASP A 353 -12.82 -49.93 -29.13
C ASP A 353 -11.33 -49.99 -28.76
N GLU A 354 -10.54 -48.93 -29.01
CA GLU A 354 -9.14 -48.93 -28.53
C GLU A 354 -9.02 -48.17 -27.20
N LEU A 355 -8.52 -48.89 -26.19
CA LEU A 355 -8.04 -48.35 -24.91
C LEU A 355 -7.09 -47.18 -25.18
N ILE A 356 -7.54 -45.96 -24.90
CA ILE A 356 -6.75 -44.78 -25.17
C ILE A 356 -5.77 -44.56 -24.02
N TYR A 357 -4.53 -45.03 -24.21
CA TYR A 357 -3.42 -44.77 -23.30
C TYR A 357 -3.06 -43.27 -23.37
N LEU A 358 -3.00 -42.58 -22.22
CA LEU A 358 -2.74 -41.12 -22.14
C LEU A 358 -1.50 -40.65 -22.93
N PRO A 359 -0.37 -41.38 -22.92
CA PRO A 359 0.78 -41.08 -23.77
C PRO A 359 0.53 -41.24 -25.28
N VAL A 360 -0.42 -42.09 -25.69
CA VAL A 360 -0.77 -42.30 -27.11
C VAL A 360 -1.60 -41.13 -27.65
N LEU A 361 -2.40 -40.48 -26.82
CA LEU A 361 -3.10 -39.22 -27.18
C LEU A 361 -2.15 -38.05 -27.43
N GLU A 362 -1.05 -37.96 -26.67
CA GLU A 362 -0.02 -36.93 -26.87
C GLU A 362 0.73 -37.09 -28.19
N VAL A 363 0.92 -38.34 -28.65
CA VAL A 363 1.59 -38.66 -29.92
C VAL A 363 0.64 -38.56 -31.12
N ALA A 364 -0.62 -38.99 -30.97
CA ALA A 364 -1.63 -38.92 -32.03
C ALA A 364 -2.21 -37.51 -32.23
N MET A 365 -2.20 -36.67 -31.19
CA MET A 365 -2.73 -35.31 -31.22
C MET A 365 -1.75 -34.30 -30.56
N PRO A 366 -0.65 -33.94 -31.25
CA PRO A 366 0.38 -33.04 -30.70
C PRO A 366 -0.09 -31.61 -30.40
N GLU A 367 -1.36 -31.29 -30.67
CA GLU A 367 -1.98 -29.97 -30.50
C GLU A 367 -2.71 -29.77 -29.16
N ILE A 368 -2.90 -30.84 -28.39
CA ILE A 368 -3.58 -30.81 -27.08
C ILE A 368 -2.55 -30.44 -26.00
N LYS A 369 -2.66 -29.22 -25.44
CA LYS A 369 -1.79 -28.71 -24.36
C LYS A 369 -2.37 -28.97 -22.97
N SER A 370 -1.49 -28.97 -21.97
CA SER A 370 -1.73 -29.32 -20.56
C SER A 370 -2.91 -28.66 -19.83
N GLY A 371 -3.51 -27.61 -20.38
CA GLY A 371 -4.77 -27.04 -19.88
C GLY A 371 -6.02 -27.88 -20.17
N GLN A 372 -5.97 -28.75 -21.20
CA GLN A 372 -7.14 -29.53 -21.65
C GLN A 372 -7.37 -30.81 -20.82
N TYR A 373 -6.44 -31.21 -19.94
CA TYR A 373 -6.64 -32.33 -19.01
C TYR A 373 -7.73 -32.05 -17.96
N LYS A 374 -7.89 -30.80 -17.51
CA LYS A 374 -9.01 -30.43 -16.61
C LYS A 374 -10.36 -30.60 -17.29
N TYR A 375 -10.41 -30.43 -18.61
CA TYR A 375 -11.62 -30.56 -19.40
C TYR A 375 -11.96 -32.02 -19.71
N LEU A 376 -10.95 -32.85 -20.02
CA LEU A 376 -11.12 -34.31 -20.10
C LEU A 376 -11.62 -34.88 -18.78
N ARG A 377 -11.07 -34.41 -17.64
CA ARG A 377 -11.52 -34.81 -16.31
C ARG A 377 -12.97 -34.38 -16.03
N TRP A 378 -13.35 -33.17 -16.42
CA TRP A 378 -14.75 -32.70 -16.33
C TRP A 378 -15.71 -33.56 -17.18
N LEU A 379 -15.30 -33.98 -18.38
CA LEU A 379 -16.11 -34.86 -19.24
C LEU A 379 -16.28 -36.26 -18.64
N THR A 380 -15.25 -36.78 -17.96
CA THR A 380 -15.34 -38.05 -17.22
C THR A 380 -16.21 -37.93 -15.97
N ASP A 381 -16.04 -36.87 -15.19
CA ASP A 381 -16.80 -36.61 -13.96
C ASP A 381 -18.30 -36.40 -14.24
N ASN A 382 -18.66 -35.98 -15.47
CA ASN A 382 -20.04 -35.81 -15.92
C ASN A 382 -20.56 -36.97 -16.80
N GLY A 383 -19.83 -38.08 -16.89
CA GLY A 383 -20.27 -39.30 -17.57
C GLY A 383 -20.38 -39.22 -19.09
N ILE A 384 -19.78 -38.19 -19.71
CA ILE A 384 -19.78 -37.97 -21.17
C ILE A 384 -18.70 -38.83 -21.85
N LEU A 385 -17.64 -39.17 -21.11
CA LEU A 385 -16.53 -40.03 -21.52
C LEU A 385 -16.18 -41.02 -20.41
N SER A 386 -15.89 -42.28 -20.76
CA SER A 386 -15.37 -43.28 -19.81
C SER A 386 -13.89 -43.50 -20.10
N ILE A 387 -13.02 -43.16 -19.14
CA ILE A 387 -11.57 -43.37 -19.24
C ILE A 387 -11.18 -44.33 -18.10
N ASN A 388 -10.57 -45.46 -18.41
CA ASN A 388 -10.16 -46.45 -17.42
C ASN A 388 -8.74 -46.11 -16.92
N PRO A 389 -8.53 -45.81 -15.62
CA PRO A 389 -7.22 -45.46 -15.11
C PRO A 389 -6.39 -46.72 -14.88
N LEU A 390 -5.35 -46.93 -15.69
CA LEU A 390 -4.21 -47.78 -15.35
C LEU A 390 -2.95 -46.93 -15.27
#